data_AF-A0A836C4A9-F1
#
_entry.id   AF-A0A836C4A9-F1
#
_cell.length_a   1.000
_cell.length_b   1.000
_cell.length_c   1.000
_cell.angle_alpha   90.00
_cell.angle_beta   90.00
_cell.angle_gamma   90.00
#
_symmetry.space_group_name_H-M   'P 1'
#
loop_
_entity.id
_entity.type
_entity.pdbx_description
1 polymer ?
#
loop_
_entity_poly.entity_id
_entity_poly.type
_entity_poly.pdbx_seq_one_letter_code
_entity_poly.pdbx_strand_id
1 'polypeptide(L)'
;MADQIETQISDQLSQYRGFKNVLDCTQLWLGLGLCKYDWSDGLIRTLVEYTLADLDDWDVRGVAELSAHMANLSKRIVLTPEQQRGFATSLARIMDVTETDEIAMRHISSVAAAAGALHLPLPAHSVAAMVKVVMQRPLPIAIERGRADSNAVLSFCADLGYQASTAEAALWYERLDEIGGAWSSEEFTRFAWMLCKYKGIRAPPEAVWQGLLREAEACKVPAHAERLLVCAKAWSSVQYAPATLARLSRLAAGNSGGSGQGARRTGGARW
;
A
#
# COMPACT_ATOMS: atom_id res chain seq x y z
N MET A 1 30.77 9.30 6.49
CA MET A 1 30.07 8.45 7.48
C MET A 1 29.10 7.49 6.79
N ALA A 2 28.20 7.95 5.91
CA ALA A 2 27.32 7.04 5.18
C ALA A 2 28.08 6.03 4.28
N ASP A 3 29.06 6.48 3.49
CA ASP A 3 29.90 5.57 2.68
C ASP A 3 30.65 4.51 3.51
N GLN A 4 31.02 4.85 4.76
CA GLN A 4 31.65 3.91 5.69
C GLN A 4 30.65 2.87 6.18
N ILE A 5 29.40 3.26 6.43
CA ILE A 5 28.31 2.34 6.81
C ILE A 5 28.01 1.40 5.64
N GLU A 6 27.90 1.91 4.41
CA GLU A 6 27.65 1.07 3.23
C GLU A 6 28.77 0.05 2.98
N THR A 7 30.02 0.49 3.16
CA THR A 7 31.20 -0.39 3.07
C THR A 7 31.14 -1.48 4.15
N GLN A 8 30.84 -1.10 5.40
CA GLN A 8 30.71 -2.06 6.50
C GLN A 8 29.61 -3.09 6.26
N ILE A 9 28.45 -2.68 5.74
CA ILE A 9 27.36 -3.60 5.40
C ILE A 9 27.81 -4.55 4.29
N SER A 10 28.43 -4.03 3.23
CA SER A 10 28.88 -4.83 2.09
C SER A 10 29.97 -5.85 2.47
N ASP A 11 30.92 -5.44 3.32
CA ASP A 11 31.97 -6.30 3.86
C ASP A 11 31.39 -7.43 4.71
N GLN A 12 30.42 -7.12 5.58
CA GLN A 12 29.75 -8.12 6.41
C GLN A 12 28.98 -9.14 5.56
N LEU A 13 28.18 -8.68 4.60
CA LEU A 13 27.44 -9.57 3.69
C LEU A 13 28.39 -10.51 2.93
N SER A 14 29.51 -9.97 2.44
CA SER A 14 30.52 -10.75 1.72
C SER A 14 31.22 -11.77 2.63
N GLN A 15 31.54 -11.38 3.87
CA GLN A 15 32.19 -12.26 4.85
C GLN A 15 31.31 -13.45 5.23
N TYR A 16 30.01 -13.23 5.43
CA TYR A 16 29.05 -14.27 5.80
C TYR A 16 28.41 -14.97 4.60
N ARG A 17 28.70 -14.53 3.37
CA ARG A 17 28.00 -14.93 2.13
C ARG A 17 26.48 -14.78 2.24
N GLY A 18 26.02 -13.73 2.90
CA GLY A 18 24.60 -13.47 3.15
C GLY A 18 24.33 -13.03 4.57
N PHE A 19 23.14 -13.37 5.07
CA PHE A 19 22.67 -13.00 6.40
C PHE A 19 22.87 -14.15 7.40
N LYS A 20 23.15 -13.83 8.66
CA LYS A 20 23.28 -14.86 9.71
C LYS A 20 21.94 -15.50 10.06
N ASN A 21 20.86 -14.72 10.01
CA ASN A 21 19.50 -15.14 10.29
C ASN A 21 18.48 -14.15 9.69
N VAL A 22 17.22 -14.56 9.67
CA VAL A 22 16.07 -13.77 9.18
C VAL A 22 15.91 -12.42 9.89
N LEU A 23 16.13 -12.39 11.21
CA LEU A 23 15.93 -11.19 12.02
C LEU A 23 16.94 -10.11 11.65
N ASP A 24 18.22 -10.46 11.47
CA ASP A 24 19.28 -9.53 11.08
C ASP A 24 18.97 -8.90 9.71
N CYS A 25 18.51 -9.71 8.75
CA CYS A 25 18.11 -9.21 7.44
C CYS A 25 16.89 -8.27 7.53
N THR A 26 15.86 -8.69 8.27
CA THR A 26 14.62 -7.93 8.45
C THR A 26 14.89 -6.58 9.11
N GLN A 27 15.71 -6.55 10.16
CA GLN A 27 16.11 -5.32 10.85
C GLN A 27 16.94 -4.41 9.96
N LEU A 28 17.82 -4.96 9.13
CA LEU A 28 18.60 -4.15 8.18
C LEU A 28 17.67 -3.48 7.17
N TRP A 29 16.78 -4.23 6.51
CA TRP A 29 15.81 -3.64 5.57
C TRP A 29 14.90 -2.61 6.23
N LEU A 30 14.44 -2.85 7.46
CA LEU A 30 13.69 -1.89 8.24
C LEU A 30 14.48 -0.60 8.46
N GLY A 31 15.73 -0.71 8.94
CA GLY A 31 16.60 0.43 9.22
C GLY A 31 16.87 1.25 7.96
N LEU A 32 17.25 0.59 6.86
CA LEU A 32 17.51 1.25 5.58
C LEU A 32 16.26 1.98 5.06
N GLY A 33 15.08 1.35 5.15
CA GLY A 33 13.81 1.93 4.72
C GLY A 33 13.38 3.15 5.54
N LEU A 34 13.70 3.19 6.84
CA LEU A 34 13.36 4.31 7.72
C LEU A 34 14.34 5.48 7.63
N CYS A 35 15.61 5.24 7.31
CA CYS A 35 16.65 6.26 7.34
C CYS A 35 16.49 7.36 6.28
N LYS A 36 15.62 7.20 5.26
CA LYS A 36 15.41 8.16 4.15
C LYS A 36 16.71 8.66 3.49
N TYR A 37 17.80 7.93 3.69
CA TYR A 37 19.10 8.20 3.10
C TYR A 37 19.15 7.60 1.70
N ASP A 38 19.90 8.24 0.80
CA ASP A 38 20.00 7.81 -0.58
C ASP A 38 21.07 6.71 -0.74
N TRP A 39 20.73 5.50 -0.30
CA TRP A 39 21.61 4.33 -0.34
C TRP A 39 22.09 4.02 -1.76
N SER A 40 23.36 3.65 -1.92
CA SER A 40 23.90 3.32 -3.24
C SER A 40 23.18 2.14 -3.91
N ASP A 41 23.03 2.22 -5.23
CA ASP A 41 22.39 1.15 -6.02
C ASP A 41 23.16 -0.17 -5.92
N GLY A 42 24.48 -0.10 -5.76
CA GLY A 42 25.34 -1.27 -5.56
C GLY A 42 25.01 -2.00 -4.25
N LEU A 43 24.82 -1.26 -3.15
CA LEU A 43 24.40 -1.83 -1.87
C LEU A 43 23.00 -2.46 -1.98
N ILE A 44 22.03 -1.74 -2.55
CA ILE A 44 20.65 -2.25 -2.69
C ILE A 44 20.62 -3.52 -3.55
N ARG A 45 21.35 -3.57 -4.67
CA ARG A 45 21.44 -4.77 -5.51
C ARG A 45 22.02 -5.95 -4.75
N THR A 46 23.12 -5.73 -4.03
CA THR A 46 23.78 -6.77 -3.23
C THR A 46 22.84 -7.31 -2.14
N LEU A 47 22.11 -6.42 -1.47
CA LEU A 47 21.12 -6.80 -0.46
C LEU A 47 20.00 -7.65 -1.06
N VAL A 48 19.45 -7.23 -2.19
CA VAL A 48 18.41 -8.00 -2.90
C VAL A 48 18.92 -9.39 -3.25
N GLU A 49 20.12 -9.52 -3.82
CA GLU A 49 20.70 -10.79 -4.22
C GLU A 49 20.79 -11.77 -3.04
N TYR A 50 21.38 -11.34 -1.91
CA TYR A 50 21.49 -12.19 -0.73
C TYR A 50 20.12 -12.45 -0.06
N THR A 51 19.23 -11.47 -0.07
CA THR A 51 17.90 -11.61 0.55
C THR A 51 17.07 -12.66 -0.18
N LEU A 52 17.07 -12.63 -1.51
CA LEU A 52 16.28 -13.54 -2.32
C LEU A 52 16.87 -14.96 -2.37
N ALA A 53 18.18 -15.11 -2.15
CA ALA A 53 18.83 -16.42 -2.15
C ALA A 53 18.37 -17.31 -0.97
N ASP A 54 18.09 -16.70 0.19
CA ASP A 54 17.74 -17.44 1.41
C ASP A 54 16.22 -17.51 1.66
N LEU A 55 15.42 -16.85 0.82
CA LEU A 55 14.01 -16.56 1.10
C LEU A 55 13.13 -17.82 1.21
N ASP A 56 13.52 -18.90 0.53
CA ASP A 56 12.81 -20.18 0.56
C ASP A 56 12.96 -20.96 1.88
N ASP A 57 14.01 -20.68 2.65
CA ASP A 57 14.34 -21.33 3.92
C ASP A 57 13.66 -20.63 5.12
N TRP A 58 12.98 -19.51 4.88
CA TRP A 58 12.43 -18.67 5.93
C TRP A 58 10.99 -19.03 6.26
N ASP A 59 10.58 -18.74 7.50
CA ASP A 59 9.19 -18.91 7.90
C ASP A 59 8.29 -17.82 7.30
N VAL A 60 6.98 -18.09 7.30
CA VAL A 60 5.97 -17.19 6.72
C VAL A 60 6.06 -15.78 7.31
N ARG A 61 6.28 -15.69 8.63
CA ARG A 61 6.39 -14.42 9.33
C ARG A 61 7.58 -13.62 8.84
N GLY A 62 8.76 -14.24 8.81
CA GLY A 62 10.00 -13.63 8.38
C GLY A 62 9.92 -13.11 6.95
N VAL A 63 9.43 -13.95 6.03
CA VAL A 63 9.25 -13.54 4.63
C VAL A 63 8.30 -12.35 4.53
N ALA A 64 7.17 -12.38 5.23
CA ALA A 64 6.19 -11.31 5.12
C ALA A 64 6.66 -9.98 5.76
N GLU A 65 7.28 -10.01 6.94
CA GLU A 65 7.85 -8.81 7.58
C GLU A 65 8.95 -8.18 6.73
N LEU A 66 9.91 -8.99 6.25
CA LEU A 66 10.94 -8.57 5.31
C LEU A 66 10.34 -7.89 4.06
N SER A 67 9.33 -8.53 3.47
CA SER A 67 8.70 -8.07 2.23
C SER A 67 8.10 -6.67 2.38
N ALA A 68 7.49 -6.36 3.53
CA ALA A 68 7.00 -5.00 3.82
C ALA A 68 8.14 -3.98 3.87
N HIS A 69 9.30 -4.34 4.42
CA HIS A 69 10.45 -3.44 4.50
C HIS A 69 11.08 -3.21 3.13
N MET A 70 11.17 -4.24 2.29
CA MET A 70 11.58 -4.09 0.89
C MET A 70 10.61 -3.18 0.12
N ALA A 71 9.30 -3.28 0.37
CA ALA A 71 8.29 -2.42 -0.26
C ALA A 71 8.53 -0.92 0.01
N ASN A 72 9.05 -0.55 1.19
CA ASN A 72 9.37 0.84 1.52
C ASN A 72 10.49 1.43 0.64
N LEU A 73 11.36 0.58 0.09
CA LEU A 73 12.46 0.94 -0.81
C LEU A 73 12.19 0.55 -2.27
N SER A 74 10.95 0.20 -2.63
CA SER A 74 10.63 -0.37 -3.95
C SER A 74 11.10 0.48 -5.13
N LYS A 75 11.09 1.81 -5.00
CA LYS A 75 11.55 2.75 -6.04
C LYS A 75 13.05 2.63 -6.37
N ARG A 76 13.84 2.06 -5.47
CA ARG A 76 15.29 1.83 -5.61
C ARG A 76 15.60 0.38 -5.99
N ILE A 77 14.66 -0.53 -5.78
CA ILE A 77 14.84 -1.95 -6.05
C ILE A 77 14.50 -2.22 -7.52
N VAL A 78 15.49 -2.69 -8.26
CA VAL A 78 15.30 -3.19 -9.63
C VAL A 78 15.55 -4.69 -9.63
N LEU A 79 14.48 -5.46 -9.73
CA LEU A 79 14.54 -6.93 -9.78
C LEU A 79 14.71 -7.40 -11.23
N THR A 80 15.53 -8.42 -11.45
CA THR A 80 15.52 -9.15 -12.72
C THR A 80 14.22 -9.94 -12.88
N PRO A 81 13.83 -10.32 -14.12
CA PRO A 81 12.63 -11.16 -14.32
C PRO A 81 12.68 -12.51 -13.57
N GLU A 82 13.88 -13.05 -13.35
CA GLU A 82 14.07 -14.26 -12.56
C GLU A 82 13.85 -14.00 -11.07
N GLN A 83 14.45 -12.94 -10.51
CA GLN A 83 14.24 -12.52 -9.13
C GLN A 83 12.77 -12.20 -8.85
N GLN A 84 12.07 -11.53 -9.77
CA GLN A 84 10.64 -11.26 -9.64
C GLN A 84 9.82 -12.56 -9.54
N ARG A 85 10.13 -13.56 -10.37
CA ARG A 85 9.43 -14.85 -10.36
C ARG A 85 9.73 -15.66 -9.10
N GLY A 86 11.00 -15.72 -8.67
CA GLY A 86 11.38 -16.40 -7.43
C GLY A 86 10.69 -15.78 -6.22
N PHE A 87 10.70 -14.45 -6.13
CA PHE A 87 10.05 -13.75 -5.04
C PHE A 87 8.52 -13.91 -5.08
N ALA A 88 7.90 -13.78 -6.27
CA ALA A 88 6.46 -14.03 -6.44
C ALA A 88 6.07 -15.46 -6.01
N THR A 89 6.90 -16.46 -6.33
CA THR A 89 6.67 -17.86 -5.93
C THR A 89 6.69 -18.01 -4.42
N SER A 90 7.66 -17.37 -3.74
CA SER A 90 7.75 -17.41 -2.28
C SER A 90 6.56 -16.74 -1.60
N LEU A 91 6.10 -15.59 -2.13
CA LEU A 91 4.90 -14.92 -1.62
C LEU A 91 3.63 -15.74 -1.90
N ALA A 92 3.56 -16.45 -3.02
CA ALA A 92 2.44 -17.35 -3.32
C ALA A 92 2.35 -18.52 -2.32
N ARG A 93 3.49 -19.06 -1.85
CA ARG A 93 3.50 -20.11 -0.80
C ARG A 93 2.85 -19.65 0.51
N ILE A 94 3.01 -18.37 0.87
CA ILE A 94 2.32 -17.79 2.04
C ILE A 94 0.79 -17.86 1.82
N MET A 95 0.34 -17.57 0.61
CA MET A 95 -1.08 -17.59 0.27
C MET A 95 -1.71 -18.97 0.42
N ASP A 96 -0.96 -20.04 0.18
CA ASP A 96 -1.46 -21.43 0.29
C ASP A 96 -1.83 -21.83 1.72
N VAL A 97 -1.23 -21.18 2.73
CA VAL A 97 -1.50 -21.48 4.16
C VAL A 97 -2.30 -20.39 4.88
N THR A 98 -2.53 -19.25 4.23
CA THR A 98 -3.15 -18.08 4.86
C THR A 98 -4.56 -18.34 5.39
N GLU A 99 -5.33 -19.25 4.79
CA GLU A 99 -6.69 -19.54 5.28
C GLU A 99 -6.72 -20.29 6.62
N THR A 100 -5.62 -20.95 6.98
CA THR A 100 -5.52 -21.80 8.17
C THR A 100 -4.52 -21.29 9.22
N ASP A 101 -3.69 -20.32 8.85
CA ASP A 101 -2.61 -19.79 9.69
C ASP A 101 -2.90 -18.32 10.07
N GLU A 102 -3.14 -18.06 11.36
CA GLU A 102 -3.42 -16.71 11.87
C GLU A 102 -2.24 -15.74 11.67
N ILE A 103 -1.00 -16.22 11.71
CA ILE A 103 0.19 -15.40 11.47
C ILE A 103 0.19 -14.95 10.03
N ALA A 104 0.01 -15.88 9.08
CA ALA A 104 -0.12 -15.53 7.67
C ALA A 104 -1.24 -14.52 7.42
N MET A 105 -2.41 -14.69 8.07
CA MET A 105 -3.53 -13.73 7.95
C MET A 105 -3.15 -12.33 8.43
N ARG A 106 -2.40 -12.21 9.53
CA ARG A 106 -1.95 -10.92 10.09
C ARG A 106 -0.99 -10.18 9.17
N HIS A 107 -0.23 -10.92 8.37
CA HIS A 107 0.83 -10.38 7.52
C HIS A 107 0.44 -10.22 6.03
N ILE A 108 -0.82 -10.48 5.67
CA ILE A 108 -1.29 -10.37 4.28
C ILE A 108 -1.09 -8.98 3.66
N SER A 109 -1.16 -7.91 4.46
CA SER A 109 -0.95 -6.55 3.96
C SER A 109 0.51 -6.29 3.62
N SER A 110 1.45 -6.92 4.33
CA SER A 110 2.86 -6.89 3.97
C SER A 110 3.13 -7.57 2.63
N VAL A 111 2.51 -8.75 2.42
CA VAL A 111 2.60 -9.49 1.16
C VAL A 111 2.02 -8.67 0.01
N ALA A 112 0.82 -8.13 0.18
CA ALA A 112 0.14 -7.31 -0.82
C ALA A 112 0.93 -6.03 -1.15
N ALA A 113 1.49 -5.36 -0.14
CA ALA A 113 2.30 -4.17 -0.31
C ALA A 113 3.58 -4.47 -1.12
N ALA A 114 4.29 -5.55 -0.79
CA ALA A 114 5.48 -5.94 -1.53
C ALA A 114 5.15 -6.31 -2.99
N ALA A 115 4.12 -7.12 -3.19
CA ALA A 115 3.70 -7.54 -4.52
C ALA A 115 3.31 -6.35 -5.41
N GLY A 116 2.51 -5.42 -4.87
CA GLY A 116 2.12 -4.21 -5.59
C GLY A 116 3.30 -3.26 -5.84
N ALA A 117 4.12 -3.00 -4.82
CA ALA A 117 5.21 -2.01 -4.90
C ALA A 117 6.37 -2.46 -5.78
N LEU A 118 6.64 -3.77 -5.86
CA LEU A 118 7.73 -4.37 -6.65
C LEU A 118 7.23 -4.97 -7.98
N HIS A 119 5.95 -4.78 -8.31
CA HIS A 119 5.32 -5.30 -9.52
C HIS A 119 5.52 -6.81 -9.70
N LEU A 120 5.35 -7.58 -8.63
CA LEU A 120 5.57 -9.02 -8.65
C LEU A 120 4.45 -9.75 -9.42
N PRO A 121 4.78 -10.68 -10.34
CA PRO A 121 3.80 -11.39 -11.15
C PRO A 121 3.13 -12.51 -10.36
N LEU A 122 2.25 -12.16 -9.41
CA LEU A 122 1.51 -13.15 -8.64
C LEU A 122 0.44 -13.86 -9.48
N PRO A 123 0.21 -15.16 -9.26
CA PRO A 123 -0.91 -15.87 -9.86
C PRO A 123 -2.25 -15.25 -9.45
N ALA A 124 -3.22 -15.23 -10.38
CA ALA A 124 -4.54 -14.63 -10.14
C ALA A 124 -5.28 -15.24 -8.93
N HIS A 125 -5.11 -16.55 -8.69
CA HIS A 125 -5.70 -17.23 -7.53
C HIS A 125 -5.09 -16.76 -6.21
N SER A 126 -3.78 -16.46 -6.16
CA SER A 126 -3.10 -15.92 -4.99
C SER A 126 -3.62 -14.51 -4.66
N VAL A 127 -3.82 -13.66 -5.68
CA VAL A 127 -4.41 -12.32 -5.48
C VAL A 127 -5.86 -12.43 -4.99
N ALA A 128 -6.66 -13.34 -5.56
CA ALA A 128 -8.02 -13.59 -5.09
C ALA A 128 -8.05 -14.11 -3.64
N ALA A 129 -7.08 -14.94 -3.25
CA ALA A 129 -6.93 -15.40 -1.88
C ALA A 129 -6.63 -14.24 -0.91
N MET A 130 -5.86 -13.21 -1.31
CA MET A 130 -5.65 -12.03 -0.46
C MET A 130 -6.96 -11.30 -0.15
N VAL A 131 -7.80 -11.10 -1.17
CA VAL A 131 -9.13 -10.51 -1.00
C VAL A 131 -9.98 -11.39 -0.08
N LYS A 132 -10.02 -12.70 -0.32
CA LYS A 132 -10.76 -13.66 0.51
C LYS A 132 -10.34 -13.58 1.98
N VAL A 133 -9.03 -13.54 2.24
CA VAL A 133 -8.46 -13.43 3.60
C VAL A 133 -8.92 -12.15 4.27
N VAL A 134 -8.85 -11.00 3.61
CA VAL A 134 -9.34 -9.73 4.18
C VAL A 134 -10.82 -9.82 4.54
N MET A 135 -11.61 -10.45 3.66
CA MET A 135 -13.06 -10.57 3.84
C MET A 135 -13.47 -11.58 4.91
N GLN A 136 -12.69 -12.63 5.12
CA GLN A 136 -13.03 -13.74 6.02
C GLN A 136 -12.20 -13.76 7.31
N ARG A 137 -11.20 -12.88 7.45
CA ARG A 137 -10.36 -12.74 8.65
C ARG A 137 -11.24 -12.64 9.90
N PRO A 138 -10.94 -13.38 10.99
CA PRO A 138 -11.69 -13.27 12.26
C PRO A 138 -11.81 -11.82 12.73
N LEU A 139 -13.00 -11.43 13.23
CA LEU A 139 -13.29 -10.04 13.61
C LEU A 139 -12.27 -9.46 14.61
N PRO A 140 -11.78 -10.17 15.65
CA PRO A 140 -10.76 -9.64 16.55
C PRO A 140 -9.47 -9.23 15.82
N ILE A 141 -9.00 -10.04 14.86
CA ILE A 141 -7.82 -9.73 14.05
C ILE A 141 -8.14 -8.56 13.11
N ALA A 142 -9.32 -8.54 12.51
CA ALA A 142 -9.74 -7.46 11.63
C ALA A 142 -9.78 -6.10 12.36
N ILE A 143 -10.32 -6.05 13.58
CA ILE A 143 -10.34 -4.86 14.45
C ILE A 143 -8.93 -4.41 14.81
N GLU A 144 -8.06 -5.35 15.23
CA GLU A 144 -6.67 -5.05 15.59
C GLU A 144 -5.90 -4.40 14.42
N ARG A 145 -6.13 -4.89 13.20
CA ARG A 145 -5.49 -4.38 11.98
C ARG A 145 -6.16 -3.11 11.46
N GLY A 146 -7.44 -2.93 11.73
CA GLY A 146 -8.25 -1.79 11.33
C GLY A 146 -8.67 -1.80 9.85
N ARG A 147 -9.58 -0.87 9.52
CA ARG A 147 -10.11 -0.70 8.15
C ARG A 147 -9.03 -0.28 7.16
N ALA A 148 -8.08 0.55 7.58
CA ALA A 148 -7.02 1.07 6.72
C ALA A 148 -6.12 -0.04 6.14
N ASP A 149 -5.77 -1.04 6.95
CA ASP A 149 -5.00 -2.22 6.53
C ASP A 149 -5.75 -3.01 5.44
N SER A 150 -7.02 -3.29 5.68
CA SER A 150 -7.90 -4.01 4.75
C SER A 150 -8.07 -3.24 3.43
N ASN A 151 -8.32 -1.93 3.51
CA ASN A 151 -8.44 -1.07 2.34
C ASN A 151 -7.13 -0.98 1.53
N ALA A 152 -5.97 -1.00 2.19
CA ALA A 152 -4.68 -1.04 1.52
C ALA A 152 -4.51 -2.34 0.72
N VAL A 153 -4.83 -3.49 1.32
CA VAL A 153 -4.77 -4.80 0.64
C VAL A 153 -5.69 -4.82 -0.59
N LEU A 154 -6.94 -4.36 -0.45
CA LEU A 154 -7.87 -4.25 -1.58
C LEU A 154 -7.33 -3.31 -2.66
N SER A 155 -6.69 -2.19 -2.30
CA SER A 155 -6.04 -1.31 -3.29
C SER A 155 -4.91 -2.04 -4.05
N PHE A 156 -4.05 -2.78 -3.36
CA PHE A 156 -2.97 -3.54 -4.00
C PHE A 156 -3.51 -4.64 -4.90
N CYS A 157 -4.58 -5.33 -4.50
CA CYS A 157 -5.21 -6.35 -5.33
C CYS A 157 -5.73 -5.76 -6.66
N ALA A 158 -6.27 -4.54 -6.64
CA ALA A 158 -6.67 -3.83 -7.85
C ALA A 158 -5.47 -3.56 -8.78
N ASP A 159 -4.36 -3.09 -8.20
CA ASP A 159 -3.12 -2.80 -8.94
C ASP A 159 -2.47 -4.08 -9.51
N LEU A 160 -2.67 -5.22 -8.85
CA LEU A 160 -2.27 -6.56 -9.29
C LEU A 160 -3.25 -7.21 -10.28
N GLY A 161 -4.32 -6.49 -10.68
CA GLY A 161 -5.23 -6.90 -11.74
C GLY A 161 -6.49 -7.64 -11.29
N TYR A 162 -6.73 -7.81 -9.99
CA TYR A 162 -8.02 -8.33 -9.49
C TYR A 162 -9.15 -7.38 -9.91
N GLN A 163 -10.28 -7.93 -10.34
CA GLN A 163 -11.44 -7.16 -10.78
C GLN A 163 -12.67 -7.56 -9.97
N ALA A 164 -13.14 -6.64 -9.12
CA ALA A 164 -14.36 -6.81 -8.36
C ALA A 164 -15.59 -6.32 -9.11
N SER A 165 -16.72 -6.95 -8.82
CA SER A 165 -18.06 -6.49 -9.18
C SER A 165 -18.61 -5.45 -8.18
N THR A 166 -19.65 -4.72 -8.57
CA THR A 166 -20.37 -3.82 -7.64
C THR A 166 -20.98 -4.60 -6.45
N ALA A 167 -21.38 -5.86 -6.65
CA ALA A 167 -21.92 -6.70 -5.57
C ALA A 167 -20.85 -7.05 -4.53
N GLU A 168 -19.65 -7.44 -4.98
CA GLU A 168 -18.52 -7.67 -4.08
C GLU A 168 -18.14 -6.40 -3.32
N ALA A 169 -18.12 -5.25 -4.00
CA ALA A 169 -17.84 -3.97 -3.34
C ALA A 169 -18.85 -3.61 -2.24
N ALA A 170 -20.12 -4.01 -2.39
CA ALA A 170 -21.13 -3.84 -1.34
C ALA A 170 -20.81 -4.71 -0.12
N LEU A 171 -20.47 -5.99 -0.33
CA LEU A 171 -20.04 -6.89 0.75
C LEU A 171 -18.77 -6.38 1.45
N TRP A 172 -17.83 -5.80 0.69
CA TRP A 172 -16.63 -5.19 1.25
C TRP A 172 -16.96 -4.01 2.15
N TYR A 173 -17.88 -3.15 1.71
CA TYR A 173 -18.33 -2.02 2.52
C TYR A 173 -18.95 -2.50 3.84
N GLU A 174 -19.87 -3.45 3.79
CA GLU A 174 -20.50 -4.06 4.97
C GLU A 174 -19.45 -4.65 5.91
N ARG A 175 -18.53 -5.45 5.39
CA ARG A 175 -17.46 -6.07 6.20
C ARG A 175 -16.56 -5.04 6.86
N LEU A 176 -16.16 -4.00 6.13
CA LEU A 176 -15.32 -2.95 6.69
C LEU A 176 -16.08 -2.12 7.72
N ASP A 177 -17.38 -1.93 7.56
CA ASP A 177 -18.21 -1.22 8.54
C ASP A 177 -18.16 -1.93 9.90
N GLU A 178 -18.19 -3.26 9.92
CA GLU A 178 -18.09 -4.07 11.16
C GLU A 178 -16.76 -3.93 11.92
N ILE A 179 -15.67 -3.55 11.25
CA ILE A 179 -14.31 -3.51 11.82
C ILE A 179 -14.11 -2.32 12.78
N GLY A 180 -15.02 -1.34 12.81
CA GLY A 180 -14.83 -0.14 13.62
C GLY A 180 -16.09 0.66 13.92
N GLY A 181 -15.91 1.85 14.48
CA GLY A 181 -16.98 2.82 14.74
C GLY A 181 -17.37 3.63 13.50
N ALA A 182 -17.90 4.84 13.66
CA ALA A 182 -18.24 5.68 12.50
C ALA A 182 -17.03 5.88 11.56
N TRP A 183 -17.27 5.88 10.26
CA TRP A 183 -16.24 6.17 9.26
C TRP A 183 -15.69 7.58 9.45
N SER A 184 -14.37 7.73 9.46
CA SER A 184 -13.77 9.04 9.26
C SER A 184 -13.84 9.43 7.77
N SER A 185 -13.87 10.74 7.48
CA SER A 185 -13.82 11.25 6.11
C SER A 185 -12.60 10.74 5.34
N GLU A 186 -11.45 10.57 6.01
CA GLU A 186 -10.25 10.06 5.35
C GLU A 186 -10.39 8.59 4.95
N GLU A 187 -10.85 7.73 5.86
CA GLU A 187 -11.06 6.31 5.57
C GLU A 187 -12.09 6.13 4.47
N PHE A 188 -13.22 6.84 4.56
CA PHE A 188 -14.30 6.73 3.58
C PHE A 188 -13.84 7.17 2.20
N THR A 189 -13.22 8.36 2.08
CA THR A 189 -12.78 8.86 0.77
C THR A 189 -11.67 8.02 0.17
N ARG A 190 -10.79 7.43 0.99
CA ARG A 190 -9.80 6.44 0.53
C ARG A 190 -10.46 5.16 0.02
N PHE A 191 -11.46 4.65 0.72
CA PHE A 191 -12.21 3.45 0.30
C PHE A 191 -12.94 3.68 -1.02
N ALA A 192 -13.71 4.77 -1.14
CA ALA A 192 -14.44 5.09 -2.36
C ALA A 192 -13.49 5.31 -3.55
N TRP A 193 -12.36 5.98 -3.33
CA TRP A 193 -11.33 6.15 -4.36
C TRP A 193 -10.67 4.81 -4.76
N MET A 194 -10.42 3.93 -3.80
CA MET A 194 -9.90 2.58 -4.06
C MET A 194 -10.86 1.79 -4.96
N LEU A 195 -12.18 1.86 -4.72
CA LEU A 195 -13.18 1.22 -5.57
C LEU A 195 -13.13 1.71 -7.03
N CYS A 196 -12.73 2.96 -7.28
CA CYS A 196 -12.59 3.49 -8.64
C CYS A 196 -11.44 2.83 -9.44
N LYS A 197 -10.53 2.11 -8.79
CA LYS A 197 -9.47 1.34 -9.47
C LYS A 197 -10.03 0.09 -10.17
N TYR A 198 -11.19 -0.40 -9.74
CA TYR A 198 -11.83 -1.59 -10.28
C TYR A 198 -12.72 -1.27 -11.46
N LYS A 199 -12.34 -1.75 -12.65
CA LYS A 199 -13.10 -1.52 -13.89
C LYS A 199 -14.44 -2.25 -13.90
N GLY A 200 -14.57 -3.31 -13.09
CA GLY A 200 -15.82 -4.05 -12.91
C GLY A 200 -16.89 -3.29 -12.13
N ILE A 201 -16.52 -2.27 -11.36
CA ILE A 201 -17.44 -1.44 -10.57
C ILE A 201 -17.92 -0.27 -11.42
N ARG A 202 -18.98 -0.49 -12.20
CA ARG A 202 -19.55 0.52 -13.11
C ARG A 202 -20.32 1.63 -12.39
N ALA A 203 -20.84 1.32 -11.20
CA ALA A 203 -21.51 2.25 -10.30
C ALA A 203 -21.16 1.87 -8.85
N PRO A 204 -21.10 2.85 -7.93
CA PRO A 204 -20.82 2.57 -6.54
C PRO A 204 -22.01 1.85 -5.89
N PRO A 205 -21.77 1.02 -4.86
CA PRO A 205 -22.84 0.53 -4.00
C PRO A 205 -23.64 1.68 -3.39
N GLU A 206 -24.93 1.48 -3.12
CA GLU A 206 -25.85 2.52 -2.64
C GLU A 206 -25.34 3.24 -1.37
N ALA A 207 -24.85 2.47 -0.38
CA ALA A 207 -24.31 3.06 0.85
C ALA A 207 -23.08 3.95 0.59
N VAL A 208 -22.25 3.57 -0.37
CA VAL A 208 -21.08 4.36 -0.81
C VAL A 208 -21.53 5.60 -1.57
N TRP A 209 -22.54 5.49 -2.43
CA TRP A 209 -23.13 6.65 -3.10
C TRP A 209 -23.61 7.69 -2.07
N GLN A 210 -24.44 7.29 -1.12
CA GLN A 210 -24.97 8.23 -0.11
C GLN A 210 -23.85 8.85 0.74
N GLY A 211 -22.82 8.07 1.08
CA GLY A 211 -21.63 8.60 1.75
C GLY A 211 -20.87 9.62 0.90
N LEU A 212 -20.70 9.37 -0.40
CA LEU A 212 -20.00 10.28 -1.33
C LEU A 212 -20.67 11.65 -1.42
N LEU A 213 -22.01 11.70 -1.49
CA LEU A 213 -22.73 12.96 -1.53
C LEU A 213 -22.51 13.78 -0.24
N ARG A 214 -22.63 13.13 0.92
CA ARG A 214 -22.41 13.75 2.24
C ARG A 214 -20.98 14.27 2.38
N GLU A 215 -19.99 13.46 2.02
CA GLU A 215 -18.58 13.85 2.09
C GLU A 215 -18.25 14.98 1.11
N ALA A 216 -18.82 14.96 -0.10
CA ALA A 216 -18.64 16.04 -1.07
C ALA A 216 -19.17 17.38 -0.54
N GLU A 217 -20.32 17.39 0.12
CA GLU A 217 -20.88 18.59 0.76
C GLU A 217 -20.02 19.08 1.93
N ALA A 218 -19.55 18.17 2.80
CA ALA A 218 -18.78 18.53 3.98
C ALA A 218 -17.28 18.77 3.74
N CYS A 219 -16.75 18.39 2.57
CA CYS A 219 -15.30 18.36 2.32
C CYS A 219 -14.62 19.73 2.48
N LYS A 220 -13.57 19.76 3.31
CA LYS A 220 -12.68 20.91 3.54
C LYS A 220 -11.20 20.60 3.30
N VAL A 221 -10.86 19.33 3.05
CA VAL A 221 -9.49 18.86 2.92
C VAL A 221 -9.15 18.67 1.43
N PRO A 222 -8.08 19.30 0.89
CA PRO A 222 -7.72 19.19 -0.52
C PRO A 222 -7.54 17.75 -1.02
N ALA A 223 -6.82 16.92 -0.28
CA ALA A 223 -6.59 15.51 -0.65
C ALA A 223 -7.91 14.70 -0.71
N HIS A 224 -8.90 15.04 0.11
CA HIS A 224 -10.23 14.40 0.05
C HIS A 224 -10.99 14.88 -1.18
N ALA A 225 -10.90 16.17 -1.50
CA ALA A 225 -11.52 16.75 -2.69
C ALA A 225 -10.99 16.11 -3.98
N GLU A 226 -9.68 15.88 -4.08
CA GLU A 226 -9.07 15.18 -5.21
C GLU A 226 -9.65 13.77 -5.40
N ARG A 227 -9.74 12.99 -4.32
CA ARG A 227 -10.34 11.63 -4.34
C ARG A 227 -11.81 11.65 -4.74
N LEU A 228 -12.58 12.59 -4.20
CA LEU A 228 -14.00 12.74 -4.51
C LEU A 228 -14.23 13.15 -5.97
N LEU A 229 -13.39 14.02 -6.53
CA LEU A 229 -13.44 14.38 -7.95
C LEU A 229 -13.13 13.17 -8.85
N VAL A 230 -12.18 12.31 -8.46
CA VAL A 230 -11.93 11.04 -9.17
C VAL A 230 -13.19 10.16 -9.15
N CYS A 231 -13.84 10.02 -7.99
CA CYS A 231 -15.08 9.25 -7.86
C CYS A 231 -16.20 9.83 -8.75
N ALA A 232 -16.36 11.16 -8.75
CA ALA A 232 -17.36 11.84 -9.58
C ALA A 232 -17.11 11.64 -11.08
N LYS A 233 -15.85 11.55 -11.51
CA LYS A 233 -15.49 11.25 -12.89
C LYS A 233 -15.71 9.77 -13.24
N ALA A 234 -15.42 8.86 -12.31
CA ALA A 234 -15.55 7.42 -12.52
C ALA A 234 -17.01 6.98 -12.63
N TRP A 235 -17.91 7.61 -11.87
CA TRP A 235 -19.31 7.20 -11.76
C TRP A 235 -20.26 8.36 -12.05
N SER A 236 -20.64 8.50 -13.33
CA SER A 236 -21.60 9.50 -13.79
C SER A 236 -23.02 9.29 -13.25
N SER A 237 -23.32 8.11 -12.69
CA SER A 237 -24.59 7.83 -12.02
C SER A 237 -24.76 8.63 -10.72
N VAL A 238 -23.66 9.06 -10.09
CA VAL A 238 -23.71 9.90 -8.90
C VAL A 238 -23.90 11.36 -9.32
N GLN A 239 -25.11 11.89 -9.11
CA GLN A 239 -25.45 13.25 -9.47
C GLN A 239 -25.01 14.24 -8.38
N TYR A 240 -23.84 14.84 -8.54
CA TYR A 240 -23.40 15.95 -7.69
C TYR A 240 -23.96 17.28 -8.19
N ALA A 241 -24.32 18.17 -7.26
CA ALA A 241 -24.66 19.55 -7.61
C ALA A 241 -23.46 20.26 -8.28
N PRO A 242 -23.65 21.02 -9.37
CA PRO A 242 -22.55 21.71 -10.07
C PRO A 242 -21.72 22.63 -9.15
N ALA A 243 -22.37 23.29 -8.20
CA ALA A 243 -21.71 24.14 -7.21
C ALA A 243 -20.78 23.35 -6.28
N THR A 244 -21.15 22.12 -5.92
CA THR A 244 -20.32 21.20 -5.13
C THR A 244 -19.06 20.80 -5.92
N LEU A 245 -19.22 20.39 -7.18
CA LEU A 245 -18.07 20.06 -8.04
C LEU A 245 -17.12 21.25 -8.22
N ALA A 246 -17.65 22.45 -8.48
CA ALA A 246 -16.85 23.66 -8.62
C ALA A 246 -16.08 24.01 -7.33
N ARG A 247 -16.67 23.79 -6.16
CA ARG A 247 -15.99 23.98 -4.86
C ARG A 247 -14.89 22.94 -4.65
N LEU A 248 -15.15 21.66 -4.90
CA LEU A 248 -14.15 20.59 -4.79
C LEU A 248 -12.95 20.85 -5.71
N SER A 249 -13.19 21.25 -6.97
CA SER A 249 -12.12 21.57 -7.93
C SER A 249 -11.24 22.73 -7.44
N ARG A 250 -11.83 23.79 -6.90
CA ARG A 250 -11.06 24.91 -6.31
C ARG A 250 -10.24 24.47 -5.09
N LEU A 251 -10.84 23.65 -4.23
CA LEU A 251 -10.19 23.15 -3.03
C LEU A 251 -8.98 22.24 -3.36
N ALA A 252 -9.13 21.36 -4.35
CA ALA A 252 -8.05 20.52 -4.86
C ALA A 252 -6.92 21.37 -5.49
N ALA A 253 -7.27 22.34 -6.33
CA ALA A 253 -6.30 23.21 -7.01
C ALA A 253 -5.52 24.12 -6.04
N GLY A 254 -6.10 24.49 -4.90
CA GLY A 254 -5.42 25.27 -3.86
C GLY A 254 -4.15 24.61 -3.29
N ASN A 255 -4.02 23.28 -3.46
CA ASN A 255 -2.84 22.52 -3.06
C ASN A 255 -1.69 22.59 -4.09
N SER A 256 -2.03 22.86 -5.36
CA SER A 256 -1.06 22.94 -6.47
C SER A 256 -0.36 24.30 -6.60
N GLY A 257 -0.84 25.32 -5.88
CA GLY A 257 -0.31 26.70 -5.92
C GLY A 257 0.77 27.03 -4.87
N GLY A 258 1.11 26.09 -3.98
CA GLY A 258 2.02 26.35 -2.84
C GLY A 258 3.52 26.18 -3.13
N SER A 259 3.93 25.63 -4.27
CA SER A 259 5.33 25.36 -4.60
C SER A 259 5.96 26.41 -5.52
N GLY A 260 5.43 27.64 -5.54
CA GLY A 260 5.84 28.66 -6.50
C GLY A 260 5.62 30.10 -6.05
N GLN A 261 5.97 30.46 -4.80
CA GLN A 261 6.13 31.87 -4.42
C GLN A 261 7.09 32.07 -3.24
N GLY A 262 8.30 31.51 -3.38
CA GLY A 262 9.46 31.83 -2.55
C GLY A 262 10.39 32.81 -3.26
N ALA A 263 9.90 34.01 -3.60
CA ALA A 263 10.75 35.06 -4.17
C ALA A 263 10.71 36.31 -3.28
N ARG A 264 11.81 36.47 -2.54
CA ARG A 264 12.39 37.73 -2.04
C ARG A 264 11.52 38.62 -1.13
N ARG A 265 11.86 38.57 0.17
CA ARG A 265 12.15 39.79 0.93
C ARG A 265 13.27 39.52 1.94
N THR A 266 14.51 39.61 1.44
CA THR A 266 15.67 39.96 2.26
C THR A 266 15.47 41.38 2.77
N GLY A 267 15.52 41.57 4.09
CA GLY A 267 15.37 42.89 4.70
C GLY A 267 15.63 42.88 6.21
N GLY A 268 16.90 42.80 6.60
CA GLY A 268 17.46 43.74 7.59
C GLY A 268 17.59 43.31 9.06
N ALA A 269 18.85 43.42 9.52
CA ALA A 269 19.35 43.76 10.87
C ALA A 269 19.33 42.66 11.96
N ARG A 270 20.52 42.16 12.36
CA ARG A 270 21.36 42.61 13.52
C ARG A 270 20.61 42.40 14.85
N TRP A 271 21.04 41.57 15.79
CA TRP A 271 22.40 41.30 16.29
C TRP A 271 22.61 39.81 16.59
#